data_AF-A0A1X7VR42-F1
#
_entry.id   AF-A0A1X7VR42-F1
#
_cell.length_a   1.000
_cell.length_b   1.000
_cell.length_c   1.000
_cell.angle_alpha   90.00
_cell.angle_beta   90.00
_cell.angle_gamma   90.00
#
_symmetry.space_group_name_H-M   'P 1'
#
loop_
_entity.id
_entity.type
_entity.pdbx_description
1 polymer ?
#
loop_
_entity_poly.entity_id
_entity_poly.type
_entity_poly.pdbx_seq_one_letter_code
_entity_poly.pdbx_strand_id
1 'polypeptide(L)'
;MKSLDTLPEEKHDKVLSLAMERRLVVANERKEDNEKRSEKRRKKMLEDHSKKMALLQKAQEERQKLSHLHVITSSEELSRCIEEIENETCSSSKKKTKQYALLREQINIRNELLDLDIRIVFSQARRKCPLEEIERELAEFIEFTTASVVYEVTNNGHLLVGKCISHKFEVDTAEEKWYDGVIIYYDCETKLFEIMYDEEEEHCSFDLTEDAMMGDLLIH
;
A
#
# COMPACT_ATOMS: atom_id res chain seq x y z
N MET A 1 39.32 -59.82 16.50
CA MET A 1 38.00 -59.95 15.86
C MET A 1 38.03 -61.20 14.99
N LYS A 2 37.14 -62.17 15.22
CA LYS A 2 37.05 -63.37 14.36
C LYS A 2 36.33 -62.99 13.07
N SER A 3 36.93 -63.29 11.91
CA SER A 3 36.28 -63.09 10.61
C SER A 3 35.04 -63.97 10.52
N LEU A 4 33.98 -63.49 9.87
CA LEU A 4 32.74 -64.22 9.63
C LEU A 4 33.03 -65.63 9.07
N ASP A 5 34.06 -65.78 8.24
CA ASP A 5 34.49 -67.03 7.59
C ASP A 5 34.92 -68.17 8.53
N THR A 6 34.99 -67.93 9.84
CA THR A 6 35.37 -68.93 10.85
C THR A 6 34.20 -69.47 11.68
N LEU A 7 32.96 -69.09 11.34
CA LEU A 7 31.75 -69.59 11.99
C LEU A 7 31.21 -70.85 11.29
N PRO A 8 30.70 -71.85 12.05
CA PRO A 8 29.93 -72.96 11.49
C PRO A 8 28.79 -72.45 10.60
N GLU A 9 28.53 -73.13 9.49
CA GLU A 9 27.59 -72.73 8.43
C GLU A 9 26.19 -72.32 8.97
N GLU A 10 25.65 -73.07 9.94
CA GLU A 10 24.39 -72.76 10.63
C GLU A 10 24.38 -71.41 11.39
N LYS A 11 25.54 -70.97 11.88
CA LYS A 11 25.68 -69.68 12.56
C LYS A 11 25.83 -68.52 11.57
N HIS A 12 26.30 -68.81 10.36
CA HIS A 12 26.38 -67.86 9.25
C HIS A 12 24.98 -67.50 8.74
N ASP A 13 24.17 -68.51 8.45
CA ASP A 13 22.79 -68.32 7.98
C ASP A 13 21.95 -67.54 8.98
N LYS A 14 22.08 -67.85 10.28
CA LYS A 14 21.37 -67.14 11.34
C LYS A 14 21.75 -65.65 11.43
N VAL A 15 23.02 -65.31 11.22
CA VAL A 15 23.50 -63.91 11.22
C VAL A 15 23.02 -63.18 9.96
N LEU A 16 23.03 -63.85 8.80
CA LEU A 16 22.50 -63.29 7.56
C LEU A 16 20.99 -63.02 7.65
N SER A 17 20.20 -63.96 8.19
CA SER A 17 18.76 -63.76 8.40
C SER A 17 18.48 -62.58 9.34
N LEU A 18 19.19 -62.48 10.48
CA LEU A 18 19.08 -61.34 11.40
C LEU A 18 19.46 -60.00 10.76
N ALA A 19 20.50 -60.00 9.90
CA ALA A 19 20.90 -58.81 9.17
C ALA A 19 19.87 -58.40 8.11
N MET A 20 19.23 -59.37 7.45
CA MET A 20 18.16 -59.13 6.48
C MET A 20 16.89 -58.60 7.17
N GLU A 21 16.46 -59.19 8.29
CA GLU A 21 15.34 -58.70 9.09
C GLU A 21 15.58 -57.26 9.57
N ARG A 22 16.77 -56.97 10.12
CA ARG A 22 17.13 -55.60 10.52
C ARG A 22 17.14 -54.63 9.35
N ARG A 23 17.62 -55.03 8.17
CA ARG A 23 17.56 -54.17 6.97
C ARG A 23 16.12 -53.88 6.57
N LEU A 24 15.23 -54.85 6.68
CA LEU A 24 13.81 -54.70 6.33
C LEU A 24 13.09 -53.76 7.31
N VAL A 25 13.38 -53.87 8.61
CA VAL A 25 12.89 -52.94 9.64
C VAL A 25 13.39 -51.52 9.37
N VAL A 26 14.70 -51.33 9.17
CA VAL A 26 15.28 -49.99 8.89
C VAL A 26 14.74 -49.40 7.59
N ALA A 27 14.48 -50.22 6.57
CA ALA A 27 13.88 -49.75 5.32
C ALA A 27 12.44 -49.26 5.54
N ASN A 28 11.65 -49.95 6.35
CA ASN A 28 10.29 -49.55 6.70
C ASN A 28 10.28 -48.27 7.56
N GLU A 29 11.15 -48.18 8.58
CA GLU A 29 11.30 -46.97 9.41
C GLU A 29 11.69 -45.76 8.55
N ARG A 30 12.64 -45.92 7.62
CA ARG A 30 13.02 -44.85 6.68
C ARG A 30 11.88 -44.44 5.75
N LYS A 31 11.05 -45.39 5.32
CA LYS A 31 9.89 -45.10 4.48
C LYS A 31 8.86 -44.29 5.25
N GLU A 32 8.51 -44.69 6.47
CA GLU A 32 7.59 -43.95 7.34
C GLU A 32 8.09 -42.55 7.68
N ASP A 33 9.39 -42.40 7.98
CA ASP A 33 9.99 -41.08 8.27
C ASP A 33 9.96 -40.16 7.05
N ASN A 34 10.20 -40.71 5.85
CA ASN A 34 10.09 -39.95 4.61
C ASN A 34 8.65 -39.54 4.31
N GLU A 35 7.68 -40.41 4.56
CA GLU A 35 6.25 -40.11 4.43
C GLU A 35 5.84 -38.99 5.39
N LYS A 36 6.20 -39.08 6.69
CA LYS A 36 5.95 -38.03 7.68
C LYS A 36 6.58 -36.68 7.31
N ARG A 37 7.82 -36.69 6.81
CA ARG A 37 8.50 -35.47 6.33
C ARG A 37 7.85 -34.88 5.07
N SER A 38 7.35 -35.74 4.18
CA SER A 38 6.62 -35.32 2.99
C SER A 38 5.29 -34.66 3.36
N GLU A 39 4.52 -35.29 4.25
CA GLU A 39 3.25 -34.73 4.75
C GLU A 39 3.45 -33.41 5.48
N LYS A 40 4.47 -33.30 6.34
CA LYS A 40 4.79 -32.05 7.04
C LYS A 40 5.15 -30.93 6.06
N ARG A 41 5.91 -31.23 5.00
CA ARG A 41 6.22 -30.27 3.93
C ARG A 41 4.99 -29.84 3.16
N ARG A 42 4.11 -30.79 2.80
CA ARG A 42 2.85 -30.51 2.11
C ARG A 42 1.93 -29.61 2.94
N LYS A 43 1.78 -29.89 4.25
CA LYS A 43 0.99 -29.05 5.17
C LYS A 43 1.55 -27.63 5.25
N LYS A 44 2.87 -27.49 5.42
CA LYS A 44 3.51 -26.17 5.44
C LYS A 44 3.31 -25.40 4.13
N MET A 45 3.44 -26.05 2.98
CA MET A 45 3.19 -25.41 1.68
C MET A 45 1.75 -24.90 1.56
N LEU A 46 0.75 -25.66 2.05
CA LEU A 46 -0.65 -25.23 2.04
C LEU A 46 -0.89 -24.04 2.97
N GLU A 47 -0.29 -24.04 4.16
CA GLU A 47 -0.38 -22.92 5.11
C GLU A 47 0.27 -21.65 4.54
N ASP A 48 1.48 -21.77 3.97
CA ASP A 48 2.19 -20.64 3.37
C ASP A 48 1.44 -20.10 2.15
N HIS A 49 0.87 -20.99 1.32
CA HIS A 49 0.03 -20.60 0.19
C HIS A 49 -1.24 -19.88 0.66
N SER A 50 -1.92 -20.39 1.70
CA SER A 50 -3.11 -19.75 2.26
C SER A 50 -2.81 -18.36 2.81
N LYS A 51 -1.70 -18.20 3.54
CA LYS A 51 -1.23 -16.89 4.04
C LYS A 51 -0.94 -15.93 2.89
N LYS A 52 -0.24 -16.40 1.84
CA LYS A 52 0.06 -15.59 0.65
C LYS A 52 -1.21 -15.12 -0.04
N MET A 53 -2.20 -16.00 -0.23
CA MET A 53 -3.47 -15.63 -0.85
C MET A 53 -4.25 -14.62 -0.01
N ALA A 54 -4.27 -14.77 1.32
CA ALA A 54 -4.91 -13.81 2.21
C ALA A 54 -4.25 -12.42 2.14
N LEU A 55 -2.92 -12.36 2.09
CA LEU A 55 -2.19 -11.09 1.92
C LEU A 55 -2.46 -10.45 0.56
N LEU A 56 -2.46 -11.23 -0.52
CA LEU A 56 -2.79 -10.73 -1.86
C LEU A 56 -4.21 -10.18 -1.92
N GLN A 57 -5.18 -10.88 -1.33
CA GLN A 57 -6.55 -10.42 -1.27
C GLN A 57 -6.67 -9.13 -0.45
N LYS A 58 -6.00 -9.03 0.70
CA LYS A 58 -5.98 -7.80 1.52
C LYS A 58 -5.39 -6.63 0.74
N ALA A 59 -4.28 -6.84 0.05
CA ALA A 59 -3.65 -5.82 -0.79
C ALA A 59 -4.56 -5.40 -1.95
N GLN A 60 -5.28 -6.34 -2.56
CA GLN A 60 -6.24 -6.04 -3.62
C GLN A 60 -7.46 -5.26 -3.10
N GLU A 61 -7.98 -5.62 -1.93
CA GLU A 61 -9.07 -4.88 -1.27
C GLU A 61 -8.65 -3.46 -0.88
N GLU A 62 -7.42 -3.28 -0.38
CA GLU A 62 -6.83 -1.97 -0.10
C GLU A 62 -6.64 -1.17 -1.40
N ARG A 63 -6.05 -1.76 -2.45
CA ARG A 63 -5.90 -1.12 -3.76
C ARG A 63 -7.24 -0.68 -4.35
N GLN A 64 -8.29 -1.49 -4.22
CA GLN A 64 -9.65 -1.13 -4.65
C GLN A 64 -10.24 0.00 -3.82
N LYS A 65 -10.01 0.04 -2.49
CA LYS A 65 -10.44 1.15 -1.65
C LYS A 65 -9.73 2.45 -2.03
N LEU A 66 -8.42 2.38 -2.24
CA LEU A 66 -7.59 3.52 -2.67
C LEU A 66 -8.02 4.05 -4.04
N SER A 67 -8.34 3.17 -4.99
CA SER A 67 -8.75 3.58 -6.33
C SER A 67 -10.08 4.34 -6.38
N HIS A 68 -10.85 4.38 -5.28
CA HIS A 68 -12.12 5.11 -5.18
C HIS A 68 -12.02 6.34 -4.27
N LEU A 69 -10.88 6.57 -3.61
CA LEU A 69 -10.68 7.70 -2.70
C LEU A 69 -10.21 8.90 -3.52
N HIS A 70 -11.12 9.86 -3.71
CA HIS A 70 -10.78 11.15 -4.33
C HIS A 70 -10.16 12.07 -3.28
N VAL A 71 -8.87 12.37 -3.42
CA VAL A 71 -8.22 13.38 -2.59
C VAL A 71 -8.57 14.75 -3.13
N ILE A 72 -9.25 15.57 -2.33
CA ILE A 72 -9.48 16.97 -2.67
C ILE A 72 -8.15 17.71 -2.53
N THR A 73 -7.81 18.61 -3.44
CA THR A 73 -6.46 19.18 -3.56
C THR A 73 -6.41 20.70 -3.46
N SER A 74 -7.57 21.35 -3.57
CA SER A 74 -7.72 22.81 -3.47
C SER A 74 -8.92 23.18 -2.60
N SER A 75 -8.91 24.41 -2.06
CA SER A 75 -10.07 24.92 -1.32
C SER A 75 -11.29 25.13 -2.22
N GLU A 76 -11.09 25.43 -3.50
CA GLU A 76 -12.14 25.55 -4.51
C GLU A 76 -12.82 24.21 -4.80
N GLU A 77 -12.03 23.14 -4.91
CA GLU A 77 -12.56 21.80 -5.08
C GLU A 77 -13.35 21.34 -3.85
N LEU A 78 -12.85 21.62 -2.64
CA LEU A 78 -13.58 21.37 -1.40
C LEU A 78 -14.94 22.07 -1.40
N SER A 79 -14.94 23.35 -1.79
CA SER A 79 -16.14 24.18 -1.87
C SER A 79 -17.14 23.62 -2.89
N ARG A 80 -16.68 23.20 -4.08
CA ARG A 80 -17.53 22.56 -5.10
C ARG A 80 -18.18 21.27 -4.56
N CYS A 81 -17.41 20.39 -3.94
CA CYS A 81 -17.96 19.15 -3.37
C CYS A 81 -19.00 19.42 -2.27
N ILE A 82 -18.81 20.45 -1.45
CA ILE A 82 -19.77 20.86 -0.43
C ILE A 82 -21.04 21.42 -1.09
N GLU A 83 -20.92 22.30 -2.08
CA GLU A 83 -22.05 22.85 -2.84
C GLU A 83 -22.86 21.76 -3.54
N GLU A 84 -22.21 20.75 -4.11
CA GLU A 84 -22.88 19.59 -4.71
C GLU A 84 -23.76 18.86 -3.70
N ILE A 85 -23.26 18.62 -2.48
CA ILE A 85 -24.04 18.03 -1.38
C ILE A 85 -25.20 18.95 -0.98
N GLU A 86 -24.97 20.26 -0.95
CA GLU A 86 -26.01 21.25 -0.64
C GLU A 86 -27.11 21.31 -1.70
N ASN A 87 -26.78 21.04 -2.96
CA ASN A 87 -27.73 21.03 -4.08
C ASN A 87 -28.53 19.73 -4.19
N GLU A 88 -28.15 18.67 -3.46
CA GLU A 88 -28.90 17.42 -3.48
C GLU A 88 -30.35 17.57 -3.00
N THR A 89 -31.24 16.77 -3.58
CA THR A 89 -32.64 16.65 -3.16
C THR A 89 -32.78 15.74 -1.93
N CYS A 90 -32.24 16.17 -0.79
CA CYS A 90 -32.39 15.48 0.48
C CYS A 90 -32.58 16.43 1.68
N SER A 91 -32.87 15.89 2.87
CA SER A 91 -33.11 16.70 4.06
C SER A 91 -31.84 17.37 4.58
N SER A 92 -31.96 18.52 5.24
CA SER A 92 -30.82 19.27 5.81
C SER A 92 -29.96 18.42 6.75
N SER A 93 -30.58 17.53 7.54
CA SER A 93 -29.85 16.61 8.42
C SER A 93 -29.01 15.59 7.62
N LYS A 94 -29.53 15.08 6.49
CA LYS A 94 -28.78 14.19 5.60
C LYS A 94 -27.62 14.93 4.92
N LYS A 95 -27.84 16.16 4.46
CA LYS A 95 -26.78 17.03 3.90
C LYS A 95 -25.65 17.24 4.88
N LYS A 96 -25.96 17.66 6.11
CA LYS A 96 -24.95 17.80 7.18
C LYS A 96 -24.20 16.50 7.46
N THR A 97 -24.88 15.37 7.47
CA THR A 97 -24.24 14.07 7.68
C THR A 97 -23.27 13.73 6.56
N LYS A 98 -23.63 14.03 5.30
CA LYS A 98 -22.75 13.86 4.13
C LYS A 98 -21.55 14.80 4.16
N GLN A 99 -21.74 16.08 4.48
CA GLN A 99 -20.64 17.04 4.65
C GLN A 99 -19.67 16.57 5.74
N TYR A 100 -20.16 16.17 6.91
CA TYR A 100 -19.30 15.59 7.96
C TYR A 100 -18.56 14.32 7.52
N ALA A 101 -19.19 13.48 6.68
CA ALA A 101 -18.55 12.28 6.16
C ALA A 101 -17.41 12.64 5.19
N LEU A 102 -17.66 13.55 4.25
CA LEU A 102 -16.66 14.07 3.32
C LEU A 102 -15.45 14.66 4.06
N LEU A 103 -15.67 15.56 5.02
CA LEU A 103 -14.58 16.19 5.77
C LEU A 103 -13.76 15.17 6.57
N ARG A 104 -14.42 14.18 7.19
CA ARG A 104 -13.71 13.10 7.90
C ARG A 104 -12.89 12.24 6.97
N GLU A 105 -13.46 11.89 5.82
CA GLU A 105 -12.77 11.11 4.80
C GLU A 105 -11.53 11.85 4.31
N GLN A 106 -11.62 13.15 4.01
CA GLN A 106 -10.49 13.96 3.59
C GLN A 106 -9.39 14.09 4.66
N ILE A 107 -9.76 14.20 5.93
CA ILE A 107 -8.80 14.19 7.05
C ILE A 107 -8.15 12.82 7.20
N ASN A 108 -8.92 11.74 7.10
CA ASN A 108 -8.40 10.38 7.21
C ASN A 108 -7.47 10.04 6.05
N ILE A 109 -7.82 10.40 4.81
CA ILE A 109 -6.96 10.26 3.63
C ILE A 109 -5.60 10.92 3.92
N ARG A 110 -5.60 12.17 4.38
CA ARG A 110 -4.35 12.90 4.64
C ARG A 110 -3.53 12.31 5.78
N ASN A 111 -4.17 11.92 6.88
CA ASN A 111 -3.48 11.32 8.03
C ASN A 111 -2.95 9.91 7.74
N GLU A 112 -3.74 9.05 7.06
CA GLU A 112 -3.42 7.63 6.89
C GLU A 112 -2.66 7.33 5.59
N LEU A 113 -2.95 8.06 4.51
CA LEU A 113 -2.38 7.79 3.19
C LEU A 113 -1.25 8.76 2.83
N LEU A 114 -1.35 10.02 3.25
CA LEU A 114 -0.36 11.05 2.94
C LEU A 114 0.59 11.35 4.12
N ASP A 115 0.40 10.68 5.27
CA ASP A 115 1.18 10.87 6.50
C ASP A 115 1.29 12.35 6.96
N LEU A 116 0.25 13.14 6.69
CA LEU A 116 0.16 14.54 7.09
C LEU A 116 -0.50 14.63 8.48
N ASP A 117 0.17 15.18 9.51
CA ASP A 117 -0.37 15.30 10.88
C ASP A 117 -1.45 16.40 10.98
N ILE A 118 -2.69 16.05 10.62
CA ILE A 118 -3.85 16.94 10.70
C ILE A 118 -4.62 16.72 11.98
N ARG A 119 -4.74 17.79 12.77
CA ARG A 119 -5.39 17.79 14.09
C ARG A 119 -6.68 18.59 14.12
N ILE A 120 -7.55 18.37 13.15
CA ILE A 120 -8.87 19.00 13.11
C ILE A 120 -9.85 18.20 13.99
N VAL A 121 -10.47 18.87 14.95
CA VAL A 121 -11.25 18.23 16.01
C VAL A 121 -12.75 18.40 15.76
N PHE A 122 -13.46 17.30 15.48
CA PHE A 122 -14.92 17.31 15.26
C PHE A 122 -15.76 17.56 16.54
N SER A 123 -15.16 17.46 17.72
CA SER A 123 -15.83 17.70 19.00
C SER A 123 -14.89 18.30 20.04
N GLN A 124 -15.23 19.48 20.55
CA GLN A 124 -14.49 20.14 21.63
C GLN A 124 -15.35 20.19 22.89
N ALA A 125 -14.79 19.78 24.03
CA ALA A 125 -15.42 19.92 25.36
C ALA A 125 -16.90 19.44 25.42
N ARG A 126 -17.20 18.28 24.83
CA ARG A 126 -18.55 17.67 24.73
C ARG A 126 -19.56 18.43 23.85
N ARG A 127 -19.14 19.46 23.12
CA ARG A 127 -19.93 20.14 22.09
C ARG A 127 -19.43 19.72 20.71
N LYS A 128 -20.33 19.60 19.73
CA LYS A 128 -19.95 19.39 18.33
C LYS A 128 -19.32 20.68 17.82
N CYS A 129 -18.19 20.57 17.14
CA CYS A 129 -17.60 21.72 16.44
C CYS A 129 -18.56 22.15 15.31
N PRO A 130 -18.78 23.47 15.11
CA PRO A 130 -19.53 23.96 13.95
C PRO A 130 -18.95 23.38 12.66
N LEU A 131 -19.81 23.05 11.71
CA LEU A 131 -19.38 22.43 10.46
C LEU A 131 -18.49 23.39 9.66
N GLU A 132 -18.89 24.66 9.64
CA GLU A 132 -18.26 25.75 8.93
C GLU A 132 -16.81 26.01 9.43
N GLU A 133 -16.55 25.72 10.71
CA GLU A 133 -15.21 25.84 11.30
C GLU A 133 -14.28 24.71 10.84
N ILE A 134 -14.80 23.47 10.74
CA ILE A 134 -14.06 22.31 10.23
C ILE A 134 -13.76 22.49 8.74
N GLU A 135 -14.74 22.97 7.97
CA GLU A 135 -14.58 23.27 6.54
C GLU A 135 -13.47 24.28 6.32
N ARG A 136 -13.49 25.40 7.08
CA ARG A 136 -12.44 26.42 7.02
C ARG A 136 -11.07 25.88 7.41
N GLU A 137 -10.96 25.16 8.53
CA GLU A 137 -9.67 24.60 8.98
C GLU A 137 -9.08 23.63 7.96
N LEU A 138 -9.93 22.79 7.34
CA LEU A 138 -9.48 21.87 6.30
C LEU A 138 -9.05 22.63 5.04
N ALA A 139 -9.82 23.63 4.60
CA ALA A 139 -9.46 24.47 3.46
C ALA A 139 -8.12 25.19 3.67
N GLU A 140 -7.93 25.83 4.83
CA GLU A 140 -6.68 26.50 5.20
C GLU A 140 -5.50 25.53 5.21
N PHE A 141 -5.71 24.31 5.70
CA PHE A 141 -4.68 23.27 5.68
C PHE A 141 -4.28 22.89 4.25
N ILE A 142 -5.27 22.66 3.38
CA ILE A 142 -5.05 22.32 1.97
C ILE A 142 -4.20 23.39 1.29
N GLU A 143 -4.63 24.65 1.38
CA GLU A 143 -3.91 25.80 0.81
C GLU A 143 -2.48 25.90 1.34
N PHE A 144 -2.29 25.71 2.65
CA PHE A 144 -0.96 25.76 3.25
C PHE A 144 -0.06 24.65 2.71
N THR A 145 -0.57 23.42 2.59
CA THR A 145 0.22 22.30 2.05
C THR A 145 0.57 22.51 0.58
N THR A 146 -0.39 22.95 -0.24
CA THR A 146 -0.17 23.25 -1.66
C THR A 146 0.87 24.35 -1.83
N ALA A 147 0.77 25.44 -1.07
CA ALA A 147 1.76 26.52 -1.09
C ALA A 147 3.18 26.04 -0.68
N SER A 148 3.27 25.11 0.27
CA SER A 148 4.55 24.51 0.67
C SER A 148 5.16 23.68 -0.46
N VAL A 149 4.36 22.84 -1.13
CA VAL A 149 4.80 22.03 -2.27
C VAL A 149 5.26 22.93 -3.42
N VAL A 150 4.49 23.96 -3.78
CA VAL A 150 4.87 24.95 -4.81
C VAL A 150 6.20 25.60 -4.48
N TYR A 151 6.42 25.98 -3.21
CA TYR A 151 7.69 26.58 -2.79
C TYR A 151 8.87 25.62 -2.97
N GLU A 152 8.69 24.35 -2.63
CA GLU A 152 9.72 23.32 -2.79
C GLU A 152 10.04 23.06 -4.26
N VAL A 153 9.02 22.90 -5.11
CA VAL A 153 9.20 22.67 -6.55
C VAL A 153 9.92 23.85 -7.21
N THR A 154 9.50 25.09 -6.91
CA THR A 154 10.03 26.29 -7.56
C THR A 154 11.43 26.68 -7.08
N ASN A 155 11.72 26.55 -5.79
CA ASN A 155 12.97 27.07 -5.21
C ASN A 155 13.98 25.98 -4.86
N ASN A 156 13.53 24.75 -4.63
CA ASN A 156 14.32 23.67 -4.09
C ASN A 156 14.24 22.38 -4.93
N GLY A 157 13.93 22.47 -6.24
CA GLY A 157 13.73 21.29 -7.09
C GLY A 157 14.85 20.23 -7.03
N HIS A 158 16.11 20.63 -6.85
CA HIS A 158 17.24 19.72 -6.68
C HIS A 158 17.17 18.84 -5.42
N LEU A 159 16.48 19.29 -4.37
CA LEU A 159 16.26 18.53 -3.13
C LEU A 159 15.14 17.51 -3.27
N LEU A 160 14.32 17.61 -4.32
CA LEU A 160 13.23 16.70 -4.60
C LEU A 160 13.71 15.42 -5.31
N VAL A 161 14.95 15.38 -5.79
CA VAL A 161 15.50 14.16 -6.40
C VAL A 161 15.59 13.04 -5.35
N GLY A 162 14.97 11.91 -5.66
CA GLY A 162 14.83 10.74 -4.79
C GLY A 162 13.56 10.75 -3.93
N LYS A 163 12.73 11.80 -4.01
CA LYS A 163 11.44 11.86 -3.32
C LYS A 163 10.38 11.07 -4.07
N CYS A 164 9.48 10.45 -3.31
CA CYS A 164 8.27 9.86 -3.86
C CYS A 164 7.23 10.95 -4.06
N ILE A 165 6.46 10.84 -5.12
CA ILE A 165 5.38 11.77 -5.45
C ILE A 165 4.12 11.00 -5.83
N SER A 166 2.98 11.66 -5.67
CA SER A 166 1.73 11.27 -6.34
C SER A 166 1.34 12.41 -7.28
N HIS A 167 1.09 12.09 -8.55
CA HIS A 167 0.80 13.06 -9.61
C HIS A 167 -0.53 12.72 -10.28
N LYS A 168 -1.45 13.68 -10.33
CA LYS A 168 -2.80 13.53 -10.87
C LYS A 168 -2.83 13.92 -12.35
N PHE A 169 -3.44 13.06 -13.17
CA PHE A 169 -3.66 13.31 -14.60
C PHE A 169 -5.13 13.15 -14.96
N GLU A 170 -5.61 13.98 -15.90
CA GLU A 170 -6.87 13.74 -16.60
C GLU A 170 -6.63 12.73 -17.73
N VAL A 171 -7.28 11.57 -17.66
CA VAL A 171 -7.23 10.57 -18.74
C VAL A 171 -8.32 10.85 -19.79
N ASP A 172 -8.18 10.28 -21.00
CA ASP A 172 -9.07 10.47 -22.17
C ASP A 172 -10.59 10.35 -21.90
N THR A 173 -10.97 9.72 -20.78
CA THR A 173 -12.37 9.59 -20.32
C THR A 173 -12.86 10.77 -19.48
N ALA A 174 -12.10 11.86 -19.35
CA ALA A 174 -12.32 12.94 -18.39
C ALA A 174 -12.40 12.45 -16.93
N GLU A 175 -11.72 11.33 -16.63
CA GLU A 175 -11.53 10.86 -15.25
C GLU A 175 -10.17 11.34 -14.76
N GLU A 176 -10.11 11.86 -13.54
CA GLU A 176 -8.85 12.20 -12.88
C GLU A 176 -8.28 10.96 -12.16
N LYS A 177 -6.99 10.67 -12.37
CA LYS A 177 -6.30 9.53 -11.74
C LYS A 177 -4.94 9.93 -11.19
N TRP A 178 -4.62 9.40 -10.01
CA TRP A 178 -3.32 9.57 -9.36
C TRP A 178 -2.36 8.45 -9.78
N TYR A 179 -1.12 8.85 -10.05
CA TYR A 179 -0.01 7.98 -10.38
C TYR A 179 1.13 8.21 -9.39
N ASP A 180 1.59 7.14 -8.76
CA ASP A 180 2.71 7.18 -7.83
C ASP A 180 4.03 6.99 -8.57
N GLY A 181 5.03 7.79 -8.21
CA GLY A 181 6.33 7.75 -8.85
C GLY A 181 7.45 8.34 -7.99
N VAL A 182 8.66 8.33 -8.55
CA VAL A 182 9.86 8.88 -7.91
C VAL A 182 10.53 9.87 -8.84
N ILE A 183 10.89 11.04 -8.31
CA ILE A 183 11.70 12.02 -9.04
C ILE A 183 13.13 11.48 -9.10
N ILE A 184 13.65 11.24 -10.29
CA ILE A 184 14.98 10.65 -10.50
C ILE A 184 16.03 11.68 -10.91
N TYR A 185 15.61 12.80 -11.51
CA TYR A 185 16.50 13.86 -11.94
C TYR A 185 15.78 15.22 -12.00
N TYR A 186 16.54 16.30 -11.85
CA TYR A 186 16.06 17.67 -11.99
C TYR A 186 17.05 18.49 -12.82
N ASP A 187 16.57 19.06 -13.91
CA ASP A 187 17.35 19.96 -14.76
C ASP A 187 17.24 21.40 -14.25
N CYS A 188 18.36 21.95 -13.78
CA CYS A 188 18.39 23.30 -13.22
C CYS A 188 18.27 24.41 -14.28
N GLU A 189 18.54 24.13 -15.55
CA GLU A 189 18.43 25.08 -16.66
C GLU A 189 16.99 25.14 -17.18
N THR A 190 16.40 23.98 -17.49
CA THR A 190 15.04 23.90 -18.04
C THR A 190 13.94 23.88 -16.99
N LYS A 191 14.30 23.63 -15.72
CA LYS A 191 13.37 23.44 -14.59
C LYS A 191 12.49 22.19 -14.69
N LEU A 192 12.82 21.26 -15.59
CA LEU A 192 12.10 20.00 -15.76
C LEU A 192 12.56 18.94 -14.76
N PHE A 193 11.59 18.15 -14.29
CA PHE A 193 11.80 16.97 -13.43
C PHE A 193 11.63 15.71 -14.27
N GLU A 194 12.59 14.79 -14.18
CA GLU A 194 12.40 13.43 -14.69
C GLU A 194 11.83 12.55 -13.59
N ILE A 195 10.75 11.83 -13.93
CA ILE A 195 9.98 10.99 -13.02
C ILE A 195 9.88 9.58 -13.60
N MET A 196 10.02 8.59 -12.72
CA MET A 196 9.74 7.18 -13.01
C MET A 196 8.50 6.76 -12.20
N TYR A 197 7.41 6.40 -12.88
CA TYR A 197 6.17 5.95 -12.24
C TYR A 197 6.18 4.43 -12.01
N ASP A 198 5.47 3.98 -10.98
CA ASP A 198 5.50 2.57 -10.52
C ASP A 198 5.00 1.55 -11.57
N GLU A 199 4.12 1.96 -12.49
CA GLU A 199 3.50 1.09 -13.50
C GLU A 199 4.06 1.29 -14.91
N GLU A 200 5.06 2.17 -15.10
CA GLU A 200 5.65 2.51 -16.40
C GLU A 200 7.14 2.16 -16.47
N GLU A 201 7.62 1.63 -17.60
CA GLU A 201 9.05 1.34 -17.81
C GLU A 201 9.84 2.57 -18.29
N GLU A 202 9.15 3.58 -18.82
CA GLU A 202 9.74 4.79 -19.37
C GLU A 202 9.76 5.93 -18.34
N HIS A 203 10.76 6.81 -18.46
CA HIS A 203 10.85 8.02 -17.65
C HIS A 203 10.19 9.18 -18.39
N CYS A 204 9.46 10.01 -17.67
CA CYS A 204 8.75 11.15 -18.21
C CYS A 204 9.31 12.46 -17.63
N SER A 205 9.35 13.52 -18.43
CA SER A 205 9.83 14.84 -18.00
C SER A 205 8.68 15.84 -17.91
N PHE A 206 8.53 16.51 -16.77
CA PHE A 206 7.46 17.48 -16.52
C PHE A 206 7.98 18.77 -15.88
N ASP A 207 7.31 19.90 -16.16
CA ASP A 207 7.39 21.08 -15.32
C ASP A 207 6.31 20.96 -14.24
N LEU A 208 6.74 20.51 -13.06
CA LEU A 208 5.87 20.24 -11.92
C LEU A 208 5.32 21.51 -11.25
N THR A 209 5.69 22.70 -11.74
CA THR A 209 5.29 23.97 -11.11
C THR A 209 3.79 24.18 -11.21
N GLU A 210 3.22 23.97 -12.40
CA GLU A 210 1.78 24.13 -12.62
C GLU A 210 0.99 23.05 -11.87
N ASP A 211 1.45 21.80 -11.92
CA ASP A 211 0.82 20.69 -11.21
C ASP A 211 0.80 20.93 -9.69
N ALA A 212 1.90 21.45 -9.14
CA ALA A 212 1.96 21.86 -7.73
C ALA A 212 1.00 23.01 -7.41
N MET A 213 0.86 24.00 -8.30
CA MET A 213 -0.06 25.13 -8.08
C MET A 213 -1.52 24.72 -8.13
N MET A 214 -1.84 23.76 -9.00
CA MET A 214 -3.21 23.23 -9.15
C MET A 214 -3.57 22.21 -8.07
N GLY A 215 -2.58 21.77 -7.28
CA GLY A 215 -2.75 20.72 -6.28
C GLY A 215 -2.73 19.31 -6.89
N ASP A 216 -2.38 19.18 -8.17
CA ASP A 216 -2.29 17.93 -8.91
C ASP A 216 -0.99 17.16 -8.59
N LEU A 217 -0.16 17.69 -7.69
CA LEU A 217 1.09 17.08 -7.24
C LEU A 217 1.18 17.03 -5.72
N LEU A 218 1.52 15.86 -5.19
CA LEU A 218 1.84 15.63 -3.78
C LEU A 218 3.26 15.07 -3.66
N ILE A 219 4.00 15.50 -2.63
CA ILE A 219 5.38 15.06 -2.35
C ILE A 219 5.42 14.40 -0.96
N HIS A 220 6.08 13.23 -0.87
CA HIS A 220 6.21 12.41 0.35
C HIS A 220 7.64 12.43 0.92
#